data_AF-A0AAV6JHA1-F1
#
_entry.id   AF-A0AAV6JHA1-F1
#
_cell.length_a   1.000
_cell.length_b   1.000
_cell.length_c   1.000
_cell.angle_alpha   90.00
_cell.angle_beta   90.00
_cell.angle_gamma   90.00
#
_symmetry.space_group_name_H-M   'P 1'
#
loop_
_entity.id
_entity.type
_entity.pdbx_description
1 polymer ?
#
loop_
_entity_poly.entity_id
_entity_poly.type
_entity_poly.pdbx_seq_one_letter_code
_entity_poly.pdbx_strand_id
1 'polypeptide(L)' 'MEPSSQEAYWPSYDGPRILPDKEHLRGQGRPKVNLIRNEMDDLIEYQSPQTCSKCGQQGHNKKMRKMKTIVILIT' A
#
# COMPACT_ATOMS: atom_id res chain seq x y z
N MET A 1 8.66 -28.79 -22.27
CA MET A 1 7.55 -28.24 -21.47
C MET A 1 6.79 -27.33 -22.43
N GLU A 2 5.82 -27.89 -23.14
CA GLU A 2 5.02 -27.18 -24.15
C GLU A 2 4.06 -26.23 -23.42
N PRO A 3 3.88 -24.98 -23.89
CA PRO A 3 2.90 -24.09 -23.29
C PRO A 3 1.50 -24.57 -23.69
N SER A 4 0.67 -24.83 -22.69
CA SER A 4 -0.76 -25.11 -22.86
C SER A 4 -1.39 -24.02 -23.73
N SER A 5 -1.69 -24.32 -25.00
CA SER A 5 -2.36 -23.41 -25.92
C SER A 5 -3.85 -23.32 -25.56
N GLN A 6 -4.14 -22.67 -24.44
CA GLN A 6 -5.50 -22.39 -23.98
C GLN A 6 -6.27 -21.46 -24.92
N GLU A 7 -5.60 -20.90 -25.93
CA GLU A 7 -6.15 -20.03 -26.97
C GLU A 7 -7.18 -20.73 -27.86
N ALA A 8 -7.10 -22.05 -28.03
CA ALA A 8 -8.05 -22.82 -28.84
C ALA A 8 -9.37 -23.17 -28.12
N TYR A 9 -9.43 -23.03 -26.79
CA TYR A 9 -10.57 -23.51 -26.00
C TYR A 9 -11.70 -22.48 -25.88
N TRP A 10 -11.40 -21.19 -25.97
CA TRP A 10 -12.39 -20.13 -25.83
C TRP A 10 -12.62 -19.41 -27.17
N PRO A 11 -13.88 -19.25 -27.63
CA PRO A 11 -14.15 -18.43 -28.80
C PRO A 11 -13.74 -16.97 -28.52
N SER A 12 -13.35 -16.26 -29.58
CA SER A 12 -13.10 -14.82 -29.49
C SER A 12 -14.37 -14.10 -29.05
N TYR A 13 -14.24 -13.20 -28.07
CA TYR A 13 -15.36 -12.41 -27.59
C TYR A 13 -15.76 -11.35 -28.63
N ASP A 14 -16.92 -11.51 -29.25
CA ASP A 14 -17.49 -10.58 -30.25
C ASP A 14 -18.61 -9.69 -29.65
N GLY A 15 -18.66 -9.59 -28.33
CA GLY A 15 -19.70 -8.83 -27.62
C GLY A 15 -19.35 -7.34 -27.44
N PRO A 16 -20.34 -6.51 -27.10
CA PRO A 16 -20.10 -5.11 -26.77
C PRO A 16 -19.25 -4.98 -25.50
N ARG A 17 -18.34 -4.00 -25.48
CA ARG A 17 -17.52 -3.72 -24.29
C ARG A 17 -18.40 -3.17 -23.16
N ILE A 18 -18.66 -3.99 -22.15
CA ILE A 18 -19.39 -3.58 -20.94
C ILE A 18 -18.47 -2.69 -20.10
N LEU A 19 -18.82 -1.41 -20.01
CA LEU A 19 -18.17 -0.47 -19.10
C LEU A 19 -19.02 -0.33 -17.83
N PRO A 20 -18.42 -0.36 -16.63
CA PRO A 20 -19.15 -0.11 -15.41
C PRO A 20 -19.67 1.32 -15.41
N ASP A 21 -20.91 1.49 -14.95
CA ASP A 21 -21.50 2.80 -14.78
C ASP A 21 -20.73 3.60 -13.72
N LYS A 22 -20.35 4.82 -14.07
CA LYS A 22 -19.53 5.72 -13.25
C LYS A 22 -20.22 6.10 -11.95
N GLU A 23 -21.56 6.20 -11.97
CA GLU A 23 -22.37 6.53 -10.79
C GLU A 23 -22.45 5.37 -9.80
N HIS A 24 -22.28 4.15 -10.30
CA HIS A 24 -22.34 2.91 -9.52
C HIS A 24 -20.96 2.36 -9.17
N LEU A 25 -19.88 3.09 -9.49
CA LEU A 25 -18.55 2.74 -9.02
C LEU A 25 -18.54 2.79 -7.50
N ARG A 26 -17.95 1.77 -6.87
CA ARG A 26 -17.62 1.85 -5.44
C ARG A 26 -16.78 3.13 -5.25
N GLY A 27 -17.12 3.93 -4.24
CA GLY A 27 -16.39 5.15 -3.91
C GLY A 27 -14.94 4.87 -3.49
N GLN A 28 -14.30 5.84 -2.81
CA GLN A 28 -13.02 5.59 -2.13
C GLN A 28 -13.17 4.28 -1.32
N GLY A 29 -12.33 3.28 -1.62
CA GLY A 29 -12.48 1.92 -1.11
C GLY A 29 -12.31 1.83 0.41
N ARG A 30 -11.36 1.05 0.90
CA ARG A 30 -11.01 1.20 2.31
C ARG A 30 -10.46 2.61 2.51
N PRO A 31 -11.07 3.46 3.37
CA PRO A 31 -10.47 4.75 3.67
C PRO A 31 -9.03 4.49 4.12
N LYS A 32 -8.11 5.35 3.68
CA LYS A 32 -6.71 5.32 4.13
C LYS A 32 -6.66 5.83 5.58
N VAL A 33 -7.32 5.11 6.48
CA VAL A 33 -7.19 5.32 7.90
C VAL A 33 -5.76 4.95 8.27
N ASN A 34 -5.16 5.78 9.11
CA ASN A 34 -3.97 5.39 9.83
C ASN A 34 -4.33 4.09 10.57
N LEU A 35 -3.49 3.08 10.42
CA LEU A 35 -3.61 1.83 11.16
C LEU A 35 -3.82 2.18 12.64
N ILE A 36 -4.92 1.72 13.24
CA ILE A 36 -5.09 1.78 14.69
C ILE A 36 -4.03 0.85 15.24
N ARG A 37 -3.03 1.40 15.95
CA ARG A 37 -1.94 0.62 16.51
C ARG A 37 -2.49 -0.29 17.61
N ASN A 38 -2.17 -1.58 17.52
CA ASN A 38 -2.39 -2.55 18.59
C ASN A 38 -1.04 -3.00 19.17
N GLU A 39 -1.05 -3.75 20.26
CA GLU A 39 0.14 -4.28 20.94
C GLU A 39 1.11 -5.06 20.02
N MET A 40 0.60 -5.67 18.94
CA MET A 40 1.44 -6.33 17.93
C MET A 40 2.20 -5.34 17.04
N ASP A 41 1.65 -4.14 16.83
CA ASP A 41 2.31 -3.04 16.12
C ASP A 41 3.34 -2.33 17.02
N ASP A 42 3.31 -2.53 18.34
CA ASP A 42 4.25 -1.94 19.30
C ASP A 42 5.58 -2.69 19.39
N LEU A 43 5.67 -3.85 18.73
CA LEU A 43 6.94 -4.54 18.43
C LEU A 43 7.86 -3.73 17.49
N ILE A 44 7.52 -2.48 17.17
CA ILE A 44 8.39 -1.49 16.51
C ILE A 44 9.74 -1.30 17.21
N GLU A 45 9.88 -1.64 18.51
CA GLU A 45 11.21 -1.68 19.15
C GLU A 45 12.20 -2.64 18.46
N TYR A 46 11.72 -3.63 17.72
CA TYR A 46 12.53 -4.51 16.86
C TYR A 46 12.68 -4.00 15.42
N GLN A 47 12.03 -2.90 15.05
CA GLN A 47 12.19 -2.31 13.72
C GLN A 47 13.45 -1.45 13.69
N SER A 48 14.27 -1.66 12.67
CA SER A 48 15.47 -0.85 12.46
C SER A 48 15.11 0.64 12.40
N PRO A 49 16.01 1.54 12.88
CA PRO A 49 15.71 2.96 12.89
C PRO A 49 15.38 3.42 11.48
N GLN A 50 14.28 4.16 11.35
CA GLN A 50 13.83 4.67 10.06
C GLN A 50 14.93 5.52 9.41
N THR A 51 15.40 5.10 8.24
CA THR A 51 16.41 5.81 7.44
C THR A 51 15.78 6.51 6.24
N CYS A 52 16.41 7.59 5.79
CA CYS A 52 15.98 8.26 4.57
C CYS A 52 16.24 7.35 3.36
N SER A 53 15.20 6.95 2.63
CA SER A 53 15.33 6.08 1.46
C SER A 53 16.17 6.68 0.30
N LYS A 54 16.51 7.98 0.35
CA LYS A 54 17.34 8.63 -0.67
C LYS A 54 18.83 8.66 -0.32
N CYS A 55 19.17 8.85 0.95
CA CYS A 55 20.57 9.00 1.38
C CYS A 55 21.01 8.01 2.47
N GLY A 56 20.12 7.14 2.95
CA GLY A 56 20.39 6.13 3.99
C GLY A 56 20.61 6.68 5.39
N GLN A 57 20.65 8.00 5.58
CA GLN A 57 20.91 8.62 6.89
C GLN A 57 19.67 8.65 7.77
N GLN A 58 19.88 8.55 9.09
CA GLN A 58 18.84 8.69 10.11
C GLN A 58 18.49 10.17 10.37
N GLY A 59 17.40 10.41 11.10
CA GLY A 59 16.99 11.76 11.53
C GLY A 59 16.16 12.54 10.51
N HIS A 60 15.95 12.01 9.30
CA HIS A 60 15.01 12.55 8.32
C HIS A 60 14.42 11.45 7.43
N ASN A 61 13.31 11.73 6.74
CA ASN A 61 12.71 10.80 5.78
C ASN A 61 12.65 11.42 4.37
N LYS A 62 12.25 10.64 3.35
CA LYS A 62 12.18 11.10 1.95
C LYS A 62 11.36 12.38 1.75
N LYS A 63 10.37 12.64 2.61
CA LYS A 63 9.44 13.77 2.50
C LYS A 63 9.81 14.96 3.40
N MET A 64 10.51 14.75 4.52
CA MET A 64 10.74 15.75 5.56
C MET A 64 12.20 15.75 6.01
N ARG A 65 12.81 16.93 6.05
CA ARG A 65 14.23 17.15 6.43
C ARG A 65 14.54 16.88 7.91
N LYS A 66 13.53 16.75 8.77
CA LYS A 66 13.66 16.39 10.19
C LYS A 66 12.54 15.42 10.55
N MET A 67 12.88 14.28 11.15
CA MET A 67 11.88 13.42 11.76
C MET A 67 11.36 14.09 13.03
N LYS A 68 10.05 14.06 13.24
CA LYS A 68 9.49 14.40 14.55
C LYS A 68 9.78 13.21 15.45
N THR A 69 10.62 13.40 16.46
CA THR A 69 10.70 12.46 17.58
C THR A 69 9.31 12.48 18.24
N ILE A 70 8.54 11.40 18.07
CA ILE A 70 7.35 11.20 18.88
C ILE A 70 7.86 10.77 20.24
N VAL A 71 8.23 11.73 21.10
CA VAL A 71 8.41 11.46 22.53
C VAL A 71 7.00 11.41 23.08
N ILE A 72 6.50 10.23 23.40
CA ILE A 72 5.31 10.11 24.25
C ILE A 72 5.80 10.46 25.66
N LEU A 73 5.77 11.75 26.01
CA LEU A 73 5.87 12.16 27.41
C LEU A 73 4.52 11.82 28.05
N ILE A 74 4.47 10.70 28.76
CA ILE A 74 3.40 10.43 29.72
C ILE A 74 3.74 11.28 30.95
N THR A 75 3.20 12.49 31.01
CA THR A 75 3.06 13.30 32.23
C THR A 75 1.63 13.20 32.72
#